data_AF-A0A8U0HTK4-F1
#
_entry.id   AF-A0A8U0HTK4-F1
#
_cell.length_a   1.000
_cell.length_b   1.000
_cell.length_c   1.000
_cell.angle_alpha   90.00
_cell.angle_beta   90.00
_cell.angle_gamma   90.00
#
_symmetry.space_group_name_H-M   'P 1'
#
loop_
_entity.id
_entity.type
_entity.pdbx_description
1 polymer ?
#
loop_
_entity_poly.entity_id
_entity_poly.type
_entity_poly.pdbx_seq_one_letter_code
_entity_poly.pdbx_strand_id
1 'polypeptide(L)'
;MKRRTLLATAGAGIGITASSGCAQLSRVVPGCDSMHSTTIGLEPASLSDEQVSHLFPLVFTELRKAHQQIIEEASDERYKACPPIPDSVQSFTDLARKRIDRQQREYGGEPENRPDYLRTAYLKRENSYSELQIAIEDVVVS
;
A
#
# COMPACT_ATOMS: atom_id res chain seq x y z
N MET A 1 2.84 23.15 48.71
CA MET A 1 1.44 22.68 48.67
C MET A 1 0.72 23.27 47.46
N LYS A 2 0.27 22.39 46.56
CA LYS A 2 -0.82 22.47 45.55
C LYS A 2 -1.05 23.80 44.80
N ARG A 3 -0.50 23.88 43.59
CA ARG A 3 -1.08 24.70 42.51
C ARG A 3 -2.15 23.88 41.79
N ARG A 4 -3.33 24.50 41.67
CA ARG A 4 -4.54 24.00 41.02
C ARG A 4 -4.36 24.07 39.50
N THR A 5 -4.76 23.02 38.79
CA THR A 5 -5.11 23.12 37.36
C THR A 5 -6.53 22.62 37.21
N LEU A 6 -7.41 23.55 36.81
CA LEU A 6 -8.82 23.34 36.53
C LEU A 6 -8.96 22.61 35.19
N LEU A 7 -9.85 21.61 35.18
CA LEU A 7 -10.52 21.15 33.98
C LEU A 7 -11.24 22.33 33.30
N ALA A 8 -11.04 22.47 31.99
CA ALA A 8 -11.97 23.17 31.12
C ALA A 8 -12.27 22.24 29.94
N THR A 9 -13.39 21.52 30.06
CA THR A 9 -14.07 20.87 28.96
C THR A 9 -15.02 21.84 28.28
N ALA A 10 -15.21 21.58 26.98
CA ALA A 10 -16.29 22.02 26.11
C ALA A 10 -16.19 23.41 25.46
N GLY A 11 -16.16 23.38 24.13
CA GLY A 11 -16.33 24.53 23.25
C GLY A 11 -16.25 24.08 21.80
N ALA A 12 -17.32 23.43 21.33
CA ALA A 12 -17.52 23.12 19.92
C ALA A 12 -17.51 24.42 19.10
N GLY A 13 -16.67 24.47 18.08
CA GLY A 13 -16.61 25.55 17.10
C GLY A 13 -16.40 24.94 15.73
N ILE A 14 -17.50 24.60 15.06
CA ILE A 14 -17.53 24.25 13.64
C ILE A 14 -17.13 25.51 12.87
N GLY A 15 -16.00 25.42 12.18
CA GLY A 15 -15.50 26.46 11.28
C GLY A 15 -14.65 25.81 10.21
N ILE A 16 -15.24 24.92 9.41
CA ILE A 16 -14.57 24.38 8.22
C ILE A 16 -14.75 25.42 7.11
N THR A 17 -13.78 26.33 7.02
CA THR A 17 -13.57 27.11 5.81
C THR A 17 -13.22 26.15 4.69
N ALA A 18 -14.09 26.05 3.69
CA ALA A 18 -13.78 25.41 2.42
C ALA A 18 -12.65 26.19 1.74
N SER A 19 -11.43 25.68 1.83
CA SER A 19 -10.29 26.13 1.04
C SER A 19 -9.50 24.91 0.57
N SER A 20 -9.66 24.60 -0.71
CA SER A 20 -8.66 24.03 -1.62
C SER A 20 -7.51 23.22 -1.01
N GLY A 21 -7.49 21.92 -1.32
CA GLY A 21 -6.26 21.21 -1.67
C GLY A 21 -5.25 21.01 -0.54
N CYS A 22 -5.46 19.96 0.25
CA CYS A 22 -4.40 19.07 0.71
C CYS A 22 -5.09 17.77 1.12
N ALA A 23 -4.73 16.67 0.46
CA ALA A 23 -5.08 15.33 0.90
C ALA A 23 -4.60 15.17 2.34
N GLN A 24 -5.55 15.03 3.26
CA GLN A 24 -5.28 14.76 4.65
C GLN A 24 -4.89 13.28 4.75
N LEU A 25 -3.62 12.99 4.42
CA LEU A 25 -2.93 11.76 4.79
C LEU A 25 -2.89 11.72 6.32
N SER A 26 -3.98 11.22 6.88
CA SER A 26 -4.16 11.12 8.31
C SER A 26 -3.34 9.94 8.76
N ARG A 27 -2.15 10.28 9.29
CA ARG A 27 -1.40 9.55 10.31
C ARG A 27 -2.27 8.48 10.96
N VAL A 28 -1.87 7.21 10.79
CA VAL A 28 -2.34 6.03 11.52
C VAL A 28 -3.76 6.21 12.04
N VAL A 29 -4.76 5.87 11.22
CA VAL A 29 -6.17 5.91 11.62
C VAL A 29 -6.33 5.10 12.91
N PRO A 30 -6.53 5.73 14.09
CA PRO A 30 -6.83 5.00 15.30
C PRO A 30 -8.29 4.60 15.16
N GLY A 31 -8.55 3.43 14.59
CA GLY A 31 -9.92 2.99 14.34
C GLY A 31 -10.13 2.05 13.16
N CYS A 32 -9.11 1.32 12.71
CA CYS A 32 -9.35 0.15 11.86
C CYS A 32 -9.96 -0.95 12.76
N ASP A 33 -11.27 -0.86 13.03
CA ASP A 33 -12.05 -1.96 13.61
C ASP A 33 -11.88 -3.13 12.63
N SER A 34 -11.20 -4.17 13.09
CA SER A 34 -10.32 -5.04 12.30
C SER A 34 -11.03 -6.06 11.39
N MET A 35 -12.09 -5.67 10.67
CA MET A 35 -12.95 -6.60 9.95
C MET A 35 -12.85 -6.53 8.42
N HIS A 36 -12.31 -5.43 7.87
CA HIS A 36 -12.00 -5.29 6.44
C HIS A 36 -10.80 -4.37 6.28
N SER A 37 -9.70 -4.84 5.70
CA SER A 37 -8.54 -3.97 5.46
C SER A 37 -7.69 -4.42 4.30
N THR A 38 -7.08 -3.44 3.62
CA THR A 38 -5.99 -3.70 2.67
C THR A 38 -4.69 -3.28 3.33
N THR A 39 -3.73 -4.19 3.39
CA THR A 39 -2.38 -3.90 3.85
C THR A 39 -1.40 -4.01 2.69
N ILE A 40 -0.43 -3.10 2.68
CA ILE A 40 0.63 -3.03 1.68
C ILE A 40 1.95 -2.96 2.43
N GLY A 41 2.84 -3.90 2.18
CA GLY A 41 4.19 -3.94 2.74
C GLY A 41 5.24 -4.11 1.65
N LEU A 42 6.48 -3.79 2.00
CA LEU A 42 7.65 -3.96 1.15
C LEU A 42 8.68 -4.82 1.87
N GLU A 43 9.14 -5.88 1.22
CA GLU A 43 10.23 -6.71 1.71
C GLU A 43 11.40 -6.65 0.74
N PRO A 44 12.65 -6.41 1.20
CA PRO A 44 13.81 -6.43 0.30
C PRO A 44 13.93 -7.76 -0.43
N ALA A 45 14.11 -7.71 -1.76
CA ALA A 45 14.20 -8.89 -2.60
C ALA A 45 15.62 -9.05 -3.15
N SER A 46 16.18 -10.24 -2.98
CA SER A 46 17.42 -10.65 -3.66
C SER A 46 17.07 -11.53 -4.84
N LEU A 47 17.22 -10.99 -6.05
CA LEU A 47 16.85 -11.66 -7.30
C LEU A 47 18.10 -11.89 -8.16
N SER A 48 18.16 -13.02 -8.86
CA SER A 48 19.18 -13.24 -9.88
C SER A 48 18.94 -12.39 -11.13
N ASP A 49 19.98 -12.19 -11.94
CA ASP A 49 19.87 -11.46 -13.21
C ASP A 49 18.82 -12.10 -14.15
N GLU A 50 18.75 -13.43 -14.15
CA GLU A 50 17.74 -14.18 -14.90
C GLU A 50 16.33 -13.85 -14.41
N GLN A 51 16.10 -13.88 -13.09
CA GLN A 51 14.80 -13.52 -12.52
C GLN A 51 14.42 -12.09 -12.87
N VAL A 52 15.35 -11.14 -12.71
CA VAL A 52 15.15 -9.72 -13.06
C VAL A 52 14.73 -9.54 -14.52
N SER A 53 15.30 -10.33 -15.43
CA SER A 53 14.99 -10.26 -16.86
C SER A 53 13.54 -10.67 -17.20
N HIS A 54 12.87 -11.39 -16.30
CA HIS A 54 11.49 -11.82 -16.45
C HIS A 54 10.48 -10.94 -15.68
N LEU A 55 10.97 -9.91 -14.96
CA LEU A 55 10.11 -9.04 -14.18
C LEU A 55 9.56 -7.87 -15.00
N PHE A 56 8.32 -7.50 -14.69
CA PHE A 56 7.73 -6.24 -15.10
C PHE A 56 7.50 -5.36 -13.87
N PRO A 57 8.56 -4.82 -13.25
CA PRO A 57 8.44 -4.14 -11.97
C PRO A 57 7.64 -2.85 -12.07
N LEU A 58 7.08 -2.45 -10.94
CA LEU A 58 6.63 -1.09 -10.69
C LEU A 58 7.88 -0.23 -10.48
N VAL A 59 8.16 0.74 -11.35
CA VAL A 59 9.31 1.64 -11.20
C VAL A 59 8.87 2.85 -10.37
N PHE A 60 9.43 3.04 -9.17
CA PHE A 60 8.96 4.04 -8.20
C PHE A 60 8.79 5.44 -8.80
N THR A 61 9.79 5.90 -9.56
CA THR A 61 9.82 7.23 -10.18
C THR A 61 8.79 7.42 -11.29
N GLU A 62 8.27 6.33 -11.86
CA GLU A 62 7.24 6.34 -12.92
C GLU A 62 5.82 6.24 -12.33
N LEU A 63 5.68 5.94 -11.04
CA LEU A 63 4.39 5.86 -10.37
C LEU A 63 3.74 7.25 -10.20
N ARG A 64 2.41 7.26 -10.09
CA ARG A 64 1.66 8.47 -9.72
C ARG A 64 1.99 8.89 -8.30
N LYS A 65 1.90 10.19 -8.00
CA LYS A 65 2.20 10.72 -6.65
C LYS A 65 1.44 10.04 -5.52
N ALA A 66 0.16 9.73 -5.72
CA ALA A 66 -0.63 9.00 -4.71
C ALA A 66 -0.10 7.57 -4.46
N HIS A 67 0.46 6.91 -5.48
CA HIS A 67 1.07 5.58 -5.34
C HIS A 67 2.45 5.67 -4.69
N GLN A 68 3.23 6.70 -5.03
CA GLN A 68 4.51 6.98 -4.37
C GLN A 68 4.32 7.18 -2.86
N GLN A 69 3.29 7.92 -2.45
CA GLN A 69 2.96 8.13 -1.04
C GLN A 69 2.61 6.82 -0.31
N ILE A 70 1.79 5.95 -0.92
CA ILE A 70 1.50 4.62 -0.38
C ILE A 70 2.79 3.81 -0.18
N ILE A 71 3.70 3.85 -1.16
CA ILE A 71 4.99 3.15 -1.09
C ILE A 71 5.91 3.76 -0.01
N GLU A 72 5.97 5.07 0.11
CA GLU A 72 6.75 5.76 1.14
C GLU A 72 6.27 5.37 2.53
N GLU A 73 4.95 5.41 2.77
CA GLU A 73 4.36 4.95 4.03
C GLU A 73 4.62 3.46 4.26
N ALA A 74 4.49 2.62 3.22
CA ALA A 74 4.75 1.19 3.27
C ALA A 74 6.23 0.81 3.51
N SER A 75 7.16 1.75 3.32
CA SER A 75 8.61 1.54 3.50
C SER A 75 9.04 1.64 4.96
N ASP A 76 8.36 2.48 5.75
CA ASP A 76 8.65 2.67 7.17
C ASP A 76 7.92 1.61 8.01
N GLU A 77 6.66 1.33 7.68
CA GLU A 77 5.80 0.33 8.31
C GLU A 77 4.81 -0.22 7.28
N ARG A 78 4.02 -1.26 7.60
CA ARG A 78 2.96 -1.70 6.67
C ARG A 78 1.91 -0.60 6.51
N TYR A 79 1.68 -0.15 5.28
CA TYR A 79 0.56 0.73 4.95
C TYR A 79 -0.76 -0.04 5.16
N LYS A 80 -1.75 0.60 5.79
CA LYS A 80 -3.06 0.00 6.04
C LYS A 80 -4.17 0.96 5.63
N ALA A 81 -5.07 0.49 4.76
CA ALA A 81 -6.29 1.18 4.39
C ALA A 81 -7.51 0.41 4.90
N CYS A 82 -8.41 1.12 5.59
CA CYS A 82 -9.70 0.64 6.05
C CYS A 82 -10.79 1.11 5.08
N PRO A 83 -11.93 0.40 4.98
CA PRO A 83 -13.06 0.87 4.20
C PRO A 83 -13.57 2.26 4.62
N PRO A 84 -14.06 3.07 3.65
CA PRO A 84 -14.02 2.80 2.22
C PRO A 84 -12.58 2.85 1.68
N ILE A 85 -12.18 1.82 0.91
CA ILE A 85 -10.82 1.74 0.38
C ILE A 85 -10.59 2.91 -0.59
N PRO A 86 -9.55 3.74 -0.38
CA PRO A 86 -9.29 4.86 -1.27
C PRO A 86 -9.03 4.41 -2.71
N ASP A 87 -9.49 5.19 -3.69
CA ASP A 87 -9.25 4.91 -5.13
C ASP A 87 -7.76 4.77 -5.46
N SER A 88 -6.89 5.48 -4.73
CA SER A 88 -5.43 5.36 -4.88
C SER A 88 -4.93 3.97 -4.51
N VAL A 89 -5.47 3.36 -3.45
CA VAL A 89 -5.14 2.01 -2.99
C VAL A 89 -5.69 0.98 -3.98
N GLN A 90 -6.96 1.10 -4.37
CA GLN A 90 -7.58 0.19 -5.34
C GLN A 90 -6.82 0.21 -6.68
N SER A 91 -6.54 1.41 -7.21
CA SER A 91 -5.81 1.54 -8.48
C SER A 91 -4.36 1.08 -8.39
N PHE A 92 -3.73 1.15 -7.21
CA PHE A 92 -2.39 0.63 -6.99
C PHE A 92 -2.39 -0.90 -6.96
N THR A 93 -3.33 -1.53 -6.24
CA THR A 93 -3.53 -2.97 -6.23
C THR A 93 -3.82 -3.52 -7.63
N ASP A 94 -4.66 -2.83 -8.40
CA ASP A 94 -4.94 -3.19 -9.80
C ASP A 94 -3.68 -3.12 -10.68
N LEU A 95 -2.85 -2.10 -10.46
CA LEU A 95 -1.59 -1.96 -11.19
C LEU A 95 -0.62 -3.09 -10.85
N ALA A 96 -0.47 -3.45 -9.57
CA ALA A 96 0.36 -4.56 -9.12
C ALA A 96 -0.10 -5.90 -9.75
N ARG A 97 -1.41 -6.17 -9.72
CA ARG A 97 -2.01 -7.35 -10.36
C ARG A 97 -1.73 -7.40 -11.86
N LYS A 98 -1.87 -6.27 -12.58
CA LYS A 98 -1.51 -6.21 -14.00
C LYS A 98 -0.05 -6.55 -14.28
N ARG A 99 0.87 -6.20 -13.36
CA ARG A 99 2.29 -6.58 -13.50
C ARG A 99 2.47 -8.08 -13.34
N ILE A 100 1.85 -8.67 -12.31
CA ILE A 100 1.84 -10.13 -12.11
C ILE A 100 1.28 -10.83 -13.35
N ASP A 101 0.08 -10.47 -13.81
CA ASP A 101 -0.56 -11.07 -14.98
C ASP A 101 0.31 -11.00 -16.24
N ARG A 102 1.09 -9.92 -16.39
CA ARG A 102 2.03 -9.76 -17.51
C ARG A 102 3.23 -10.69 -17.37
N GLN A 103 3.88 -10.73 -16.20
CA GLN A 103 5.00 -11.64 -15.90
C GLN A 103 4.60 -13.09 -16.18
N GLN A 104 3.41 -13.47 -15.73
CA GLN A 104 2.88 -14.82 -15.90
C GLN A 104 2.56 -15.18 -17.34
N ARG A 105 2.04 -14.24 -18.13
CA ARG A 105 1.72 -14.46 -19.54
C ARG A 105 2.96 -14.60 -20.40
N GLU A 106 3.99 -13.82 -20.11
CA GLU A 106 5.22 -13.79 -20.92
C GLU A 106 6.22 -14.89 -20.50
N TYR A 107 6.28 -15.23 -19.20
CA TYR A 107 7.31 -16.14 -18.66
C TYR A 107 6.77 -17.26 -17.78
N GLY A 108 5.47 -17.28 -17.46
CA GLY A 108 4.92 -18.11 -16.40
C GLY A 108 4.70 -19.58 -16.73
N GLY A 109 4.85 -20.00 -17.99
CA GLY A 109 4.62 -21.38 -18.42
C GLY A 109 3.28 -21.97 -17.93
N GLU A 110 3.25 -23.30 -17.80
CA GLU A 110 2.12 -24.02 -17.21
C GLU A 110 1.89 -23.61 -15.74
N PRO A 111 0.64 -23.39 -15.30
CA PRO A 111 0.34 -22.86 -13.96
C PRO A 111 0.96 -23.64 -12.78
N GLU A 112 1.00 -24.96 -12.88
CA GLU A 112 1.55 -25.88 -11.87
C GLU A 112 3.08 -25.81 -11.73
N ASN A 113 3.79 -25.41 -12.77
CA ASN A 113 5.26 -25.31 -12.79
C ASN A 113 5.73 -23.86 -12.67
N ARG A 114 4.81 -22.91 -12.45
CA ARG A 114 5.13 -21.49 -12.44
C ARG A 114 5.97 -21.13 -11.22
N PRO A 115 7.18 -20.56 -11.42
CA PRO A 115 7.99 -20.06 -10.31
C PRO A 115 7.27 -19.01 -9.47
N ASP A 116 7.49 -19.03 -8.17
CA ASP A 116 6.81 -18.13 -7.23
C ASP A 116 7.14 -16.66 -7.47
N TYR A 117 8.36 -16.33 -7.90
CA TYR A 117 8.74 -14.95 -8.23
C TYR A 117 7.91 -14.36 -9.40
N LEU A 118 7.27 -15.17 -10.25
CA LEU A 118 6.36 -14.65 -11.29
C LEU A 118 4.95 -14.39 -10.77
N ARG A 119 4.64 -14.79 -9.53
CA ARG A 119 3.36 -14.58 -8.84
C ARG A 119 3.37 -13.33 -7.96
N THR A 120 4.53 -12.70 -7.80
CA THR A 120 4.73 -11.53 -6.94
C THR A 120 4.91 -10.27 -7.78
N ALA A 121 4.36 -9.15 -7.30
CA ALA A 121 4.66 -7.83 -7.86
C ALA A 121 5.93 -7.29 -7.21
N TYR A 122 6.82 -6.71 -8.00
CA TYR A 122 8.06 -6.11 -7.50
C TYR A 122 8.06 -4.61 -7.70
N LEU A 123 8.56 -3.89 -6.71
CA LEU A 123 8.91 -2.48 -6.79
C LEU A 123 10.40 -2.36 -7.09
N LYS A 124 10.74 -1.58 -8.12
CA LYS A 124 12.12 -1.16 -8.40
C LYS A 124 12.33 0.27 -7.91
N ARG A 125 13.34 0.45 -7.06
CA ARG A 125 13.84 1.76 -6.62
C ARG A 125 15.35 1.78 -6.81
N GLU A 126 15.82 2.69 -7.67
CA GLU A 126 17.22 2.78 -8.06
C GLU A 126 17.73 1.41 -8.57
N ASN A 127 18.69 0.80 -7.86
CA ASN A 127 19.28 -0.50 -8.17
C ASN A 127 18.81 -1.62 -7.24
N SER A 128 17.74 -1.39 -6.49
CA SER A 128 17.15 -2.37 -5.56
C SER A 128 15.76 -2.79 -5.96
N TYR A 129 15.40 -4.01 -5.56
CA TYR A 129 14.06 -4.57 -5.72
C TYR A 129 13.45 -4.87 -4.35
N SER A 130 12.15 -4.66 -4.24
CA SER A 130 11.36 -5.06 -3.09
C SER A 130 10.14 -5.84 -3.55
N GLU A 131 9.82 -6.92 -2.85
CA GLU A 131 8.56 -7.63 -2.99
C GLU A 131 7.44 -6.79 -2.41
N LEU A 132 6.38 -6.63 -3.21
CA LEU A 132 5.18 -5.94 -2.77
C LEU A 132 4.22 -6.97 -2.17
N GLN A 133 4.03 -6.87 -0.86
CA GLN A 133 3.09 -7.72 -0.12
C GLN A 133 1.76 -6.99 -0.02
N ILE A 134 0.77 -7.43 -0.79
CA ILE A 134 -0.61 -6.92 -0.69
C ILE A 134 -1.47 -8.01 -0.06
N ALA A 135 -2.07 -7.71 1.09
CA ALA A 135 -3.06 -8.58 1.71
C ALA A 135 -4.40 -7.85 1.83
N ILE A 136 -5.47 -8.49 1.37
CA ILE A 136 -6.85 -8.03 1.49
C ILE A 136 -7.54 -8.98 2.46
N GLU A 137 -7.93 -8.45 3.62
CA GLU A 137 -8.68 -9.19 4.62
C GLU A 137 -10.17 -8.91 4.40
N ASP A 138 -10.92 -9.93 3.98
CA ASP A 138 -12.38 -9.91 3.84
C ASP A 138 -13.00 -11.10 4.60
N VAL A 139 -14.01 -10.85 5.44
CA VAL A 139 -14.80 -11.93 6.06
C VAL A 139 -15.83 -12.44 5.06
N VAL A 140 -15.81 -13.74 4.79
CA VAL A 140 -16.95 -14.48 4.24
C VAL A 140 -17.99 -14.57 5.36
N VAL A 141 -19.01 -13.72 5.33
CA VAL A 141 -20.20 -13.92 6.17
C VAL A 141 -20.98 -15.07 5.54
N SER A 142 -20.79 -16.27 6.06
CA SER A 142 -21.59 -17.47 5.74
C SER A 142 -23.03 -17.32 6.21
#